data_AF-A0A945PK93-F1
#
_entry.id   AF-A0A945PK93-F1
#
_cell.length_a   1.000
_cell.length_b   1.000
_cell.length_c   1.000
_cell.angle_alpha   90.00
_cell.angle_beta   90.00
_cell.angle_gamma   90.00
#
_symmetry.space_group_name_H-M   'P 1'
#
loop_
_entity.id
_entity.type
_entity.pdbx_description
1 polymer ?
#
loop_
_entity_poly.entity_id
_entity_poly.type
_entity_poly.pdbx_seq_one_letter_code
_entity_poly.pdbx_strand_id
1 'polypeptide(L)'
;GLHFIYALPFSDHHLLIESTLISGRMETQDWYRDAIKGWLRDNNIEIGEFLCEEMGVIPMDTIETDPDIAASPMSSESSESLGPQPLIATIGAASGAVRRSSGYAFQHIQQQISQLAAGIAQGNMAVPTPISSRLTAMDSIFNGVLLSRPDLAVSLYMDMAKALNGDEFARFMLGQATTGDWLRVIAAMPKLPFLKETVKQSAKQVSKQLLGQHKSA
;
A
#
# COMPACT_ATOMS: atom_id res chain seq x y z
N GLY A 1 -6.68 2.62 14.78
CA GLY A 1 -6.59 2.96 13.35
C GLY A 1 -7.96 2.81 12.73
N LEU A 2 -8.06 2.74 11.41
CA LEU A 2 -9.30 2.31 10.76
C LEU A 2 -9.35 0.77 10.83
N HIS A 3 -10.39 0.23 11.45
CA HIS A 3 -10.66 -1.21 11.49
C HIS A 3 -12.00 -1.47 10.81
N PHE A 4 -12.03 -2.48 9.95
CA PHE A 4 -13.25 -2.94 9.29
C PHE A 4 -13.20 -4.44 9.07
N ILE A 5 -14.38 -5.03 8.89
CA ILE A 5 -14.55 -6.43 8.49
C ILE A 5 -14.98 -6.44 7.03
N TYR A 6 -14.27 -7.22 6.23
CA TYR A 6 -14.66 -7.55 4.87
C TYR A 6 -15.26 -8.96 4.85
N ALA A 7 -16.41 -9.12 4.19
CA ALA A 7 -17.10 -10.40 4.06
C ALA A 7 -17.45 -10.60 2.57
N LEU A 8 -16.89 -11.65 1.95
CA LEU A 8 -17.05 -11.96 0.53
C LEU A 8 -17.68 -13.34 0.35
N PRO A 9 -18.99 -13.43 0.01
CA PRO A 9 -19.63 -14.70 -0.29
C PRO A 9 -19.15 -15.23 -1.65
N PHE A 10 -18.73 -16.49 -1.68
CA PHE A 10 -18.49 -17.25 -2.91
C PHE A 10 -19.71 -18.07 -3.33
N SER A 11 -20.55 -18.42 -2.36
CA SER A 11 -21.85 -19.07 -2.54
C SER A 11 -22.70 -18.84 -1.28
N ASP A 12 -23.91 -19.39 -1.25
CA ASP A 12 -24.80 -19.33 -0.08
C ASP A 12 -24.24 -20.04 1.17
N HIS A 13 -23.20 -20.86 1.01
CA HIS A 13 -22.57 -21.64 2.10
C HIS A 13 -21.06 -21.48 2.20
N HIS A 14 -20.44 -20.60 1.39
CA HIS A 14 -19.01 -20.32 1.45
C HIS A 14 -18.74 -18.82 1.51
N LEU A 15 -18.01 -18.40 2.53
CA LEU A 15 -17.76 -17.00 2.87
C LEU A 15 -16.30 -16.83 3.28
N LEU A 16 -15.60 -15.85 2.70
CA LEU A 16 -14.35 -15.34 3.25
C LEU A 16 -14.66 -14.14 4.14
N ILE A 17 -14.07 -14.13 5.34
CA ILE A 17 -14.17 -13.01 6.27
C ILE A 17 -12.76 -12.57 6.63
N GLU A 18 -12.49 -11.28 6.51
CA GLU A 18 -11.20 -10.67 6.83
C GLU A 18 -11.39 -9.54 7.84
N SER A 19 -10.53 -9.50 8.85
CA SER A 19 -10.43 -8.39 9.79
C SER A 19 -9.21 -7.54 9.42
N THR A 20 -9.45 -6.35 8.88
CA THR A 20 -8.41 -5.48 8.33
C THR A 20 -8.22 -4.25 9.20
N LEU A 21 -6.99 -4.02 9.67
CA LEU A 21 -6.63 -2.85 10.48
C LEU A 21 -5.56 -2.01 9.78
N ILE A 22 -5.88 -0.75 9.50
CA ILE A 22 -4.93 0.26 9.06
C ILE A 22 -4.40 1.00 10.30
N SER A 23 -3.16 0.75 10.67
CA SER A 23 -2.53 1.28 11.87
C SER A 23 -1.00 1.35 11.76
N GLY A 24 -0.39 2.18 12.61
CA GLY A 24 1.07 2.21 12.79
C GLY A 24 1.60 1.14 13.76
N ARG A 25 0.73 0.27 14.28
CA ARG A 25 1.07 -0.86 15.16
C ARG A 25 0.23 -2.07 14.82
N MET A 26 0.79 -3.25 14.94
CA MET A 26 0.05 -4.51 14.75
C MET A 26 -0.60 -4.92 16.07
N GLU A 27 -1.81 -5.44 15.99
CA GLU A 27 -2.44 -6.18 17.09
C GLU A 27 -2.08 -7.68 17.02
N THR A 28 -2.42 -8.44 18.06
CA THR A 28 -2.18 -9.89 18.07
C THR A 28 -3.13 -10.63 17.13
N GLN A 29 -2.73 -11.83 16.67
CA GLN A 29 -3.59 -12.66 15.81
C GLN A 29 -4.97 -12.93 16.46
N ASP A 30 -4.99 -13.17 17.78
CA ASP A 30 -6.24 -13.41 18.51
C ASP A 30 -7.17 -12.19 18.53
N TRP A 31 -6.62 -10.97 18.53
CA TRP A 31 -7.43 -9.76 18.42
C TRP A 31 -8.22 -9.73 17.11
N TYR A 32 -7.58 -10.10 15.99
CA TYR A 32 -8.24 -10.16 14.68
C TYR A 32 -9.28 -11.28 14.64
N ARG A 33 -8.97 -12.46 15.19
CA ARG A 33 -9.92 -13.58 15.29
C ARG A 33 -11.13 -13.22 16.13
N ASP A 34 -10.94 -12.53 17.24
CA ASP A 34 -12.03 -12.13 18.12
C ASP A 34 -12.91 -11.05 17.49
N ALA A 35 -12.33 -10.16 16.68
CA ALA A 35 -13.10 -9.25 15.83
C ALA A 35 -13.98 -9.99 14.81
N ILE A 36 -13.44 -11.02 14.14
CA ILE A 36 -14.22 -11.87 13.21
C ILE A 36 -15.35 -12.60 13.95
N LYS A 37 -15.04 -13.22 15.09
CA LYS A 37 -16.05 -13.89 15.93
C LYS A 37 -17.13 -12.93 16.41
N GLY A 38 -16.76 -11.70 16.76
CA GLY A 38 -17.70 -10.65 17.14
C GLY A 38 -18.67 -10.33 16.00
N TRP A 39 -18.13 -10.05 14.82
CA TRP A 39 -18.91 -9.74 13.64
C TRP A 39 -19.84 -10.90 13.23
N LEU A 40 -19.38 -12.15 13.31
CA LEU A 40 -20.20 -13.34 13.05
C LEU A 40 -21.39 -13.45 14.01
N ARG A 41 -21.17 -13.20 15.31
CA ARG A 41 -22.25 -13.19 16.31
C ARG A 41 -23.26 -12.08 16.02
N ASP A 42 -22.79 -10.88 15.71
CA ASP A 42 -23.64 -9.71 15.43
C ASP A 42 -24.50 -9.90 14.17
N ASN A 43 -24.07 -10.77 13.24
CA ASN A 43 -24.79 -11.10 12.00
C ASN A 43 -25.52 -12.46 12.06
N ASN A 44 -25.55 -13.12 13.22
CA ASN A 44 -26.20 -14.43 13.41
C ASN A 44 -25.71 -15.52 12.43
N ILE A 45 -24.40 -15.54 12.13
CA ILE A 45 -23.78 -16.52 11.23
C ILE A 45 -23.08 -17.60 12.06
N GLU A 46 -23.47 -18.85 11.83
CA GLU A 46 -22.81 -20.03 12.42
C GLU A 46 -21.81 -20.61 11.42
N ILE A 47 -20.59 -20.90 11.88
CA ILE A 47 -19.57 -21.56 11.05
C ILE A 47 -19.81 -23.06 11.09
N GLY A 48 -20.15 -23.65 9.94
CA GLY A 48 -20.23 -25.11 9.80
C GLY A 48 -18.85 -25.77 9.67
N GLU A 49 -18.00 -25.21 8.81
CA GLU A 49 -16.65 -25.72 8.53
C GLU A 49 -15.66 -24.56 8.39
N PHE A 50 -14.44 -24.75 8.91
CA PHE A 50 -13.32 -23.84 8.72
C PHE A 50 -12.35 -24.44 7.70
N LEU A 51 -12.14 -23.74 6.58
CA LEU A 51 -11.33 -24.24 5.46
C LEU A 51 -9.86 -23.85 5.58
N CYS A 52 -9.57 -22.56 5.73
CA CYS A 52 -8.22 -22.03 5.84
C CYS A 52 -8.20 -20.65 6.52
N GLU A 53 -7.00 -20.25 6.99
CA GLU A 53 -6.70 -18.91 7.48
C GLU A 53 -5.36 -18.47 6.88
N GLU A 54 -5.30 -17.21 6.47
CA GLU A 54 -4.09 -16.54 6.04
C GLU A 54 -3.92 -15.25 6.85
N MET A 55 -2.67 -14.82 7.01
CA MET A 55 -2.34 -13.55 7.65
C MET A 55 -1.28 -12.84 6.82
N GLY A 56 -1.49 -11.54 6.60
CA GLY A 56 -0.58 -10.71 5.84
C GLY A 56 -0.46 -9.31 6.44
N VAL A 57 0.66 -8.67 6.17
CA VAL A 57 0.89 -7.25 6.48
C VAL A 57 1.26 -6.56 5.17
N ILE A 58 0.54 -5.51 4.83
CA ILE A 58 0.80 -4.71 3.63
C ILE A 58 1.46 -3.40 4.06
N PRO A 59 2.76 -3.19 3.78
CA PRO A 59 3.42 -1.94 4.09
C PRO A 59 2.79 -0.80 3.29
N MET A 60 2.30 0.22 4.00
CA MET A 60 1.69 1.43 3.45
C MET A 60 2.65 2.62 3.46
N ASP A 61 3.96 2.38 3.42
CA ASP A 61 4.99 3.42 3.38
C ASP A 61 6.07 3.09 2.35
N THR A 62 7.06 3.95 2.23
CA THR A 62 8.26 3.73 1.44
C THR A 62 8.97 2.49 1.96
N ILE A 63 8.98 1.43 1.15
CA ILE A 63 9.90 0.33 1.35
C ILE A 63 11.25 0.83 0.88
N GLU A 64 12.12 1.15 1.84
CA GLU A 64 13.53 1.41 1.55
C GLU A 64 14.13 0.06 1.16
N THR A 65 14.23 -0.20 -0.15
CA THR A 65 15.14 -1.21 -0.66
C THR A 65 16.54 -0.68 -0.41
N ASP A 66 17.19 -1.18 0.63
CA ASP A 66 18.59 -0.87 0.88
C ASP A 66 19.37 -1.25 -0.40
N PRO A 67 19.97 -0.27 -1.11
CA PRO A 67 20.76 -0.58 -2.29
C PRO A 67 21.93 -1.51 -1.95
N ASP A 68 22.38 -1.54 -0.69
CA ASP A 68 23.41 -2.44 -0.20
C ASP A 68 22.89 -3.84 0.12
N ILE A 69 21.61 -4.05 0.48
CA ILE A 69 21.01 -5.40 0.60
C ILE A 69 20.68 -5.96 -0.78
N ALA A 70 20.24 -5.11 -1.69
CA ALA A 70 20.12 -5.50 -3.08
C ALA A 70 21.51 -5.91 -3.63
N ALA A 71 22.58 -5.22 -3.23
CA ALA A 71 23.97 -5.54 -3.58
C ALA A 71 24.67 -6.56 -2.66
N SER A 72 24.04 -7.05 -1.58
CA SER A 72 24.70 -7.94 -0.61
C SER A 72 24.51 -9.40 -1.03
N PRO A 73 25.58 -10.13 -1.39
CA PRO A 73 25.48 -11.55 -1.64
C PRO A 73 25.07 -12.26 -0.36
N MET A 74 23.94 -12.96 -0.39
CA MET A 74 23.55 -13.92 0.63
C MET A 74 24.69 -14.92 0.82
N SER A 75 25.29 -14.91 2.00
CA SER A 75 26.32 -15.84 2.42
C SER A 75 25.73 -17.25 2.49
N SER A 76 26.13 -18.10 1.54
CA SER A 76 26.26 -19.54 1.79
C SER A 76 27.56 -19.99 1.13
N GLU A 77 28.42 -20.54 1.98
CA GLU A 77 29.79 -20.93 1.70
C GLU A 77 29.91 -21.94 0.54
N SER A 78 31.09 -21.95 -0.08
CA SER A 78 31.62 -22.90 -1.06
C SER A 78 31.12 -22.79 -2.51
N SER A 79 31.87 -22.06 -3.32
CA SER A 79 32.59 -22.62 -4.49
C SER A 79 33.28 -21.51 -5.27
N GLU A 80 34.50 -21.80 -5.70
CA GLU A 80 35.38 -20.89 -6.42
C GLU A 80 34.83 -20.48 -7.81
N SER A 81 35.07 -19.21 -8.18
CA SER A 81 34.94 -18.59 -9.51
C SER A 81 33.61 -17.88 -9.87
N LEU A 82 33.80 -16.75 -10.58
CA LEU A 82 32.89 -15.93 -11.41
C LEU A 82 32.19 -14.69 -10.79
N GLY A 83 32.83 -13.52 -10.98
CA GLY A 83 32.18 -12.22 -11.27
C GLY A 83 31.35 -11.53 -10.18
N PRO A 84 30.98 -10.24 -10.37
CA PRO A 84 29.95 -9.60 -9.54
C PRO A 84 28.64 -10.38 -9.70
N GLN A 85 28.09 -10.91 -8.61
CA GLN A 85 26.78 -11.56 -8.64
C GLN A 85 25.73 -10.52 -9.09
N PRO A 86 24.84 -10.87 -10.04
CA PRO A 86 23.84 -9.93 -10.51
C PRO A 86 22.86 -9.61 -9.38
N LEU A 87 22.72 -8.32 -9.09
CA LEU A 87 21.67 -7.71 -8.29
C LEU A 87 20.31 -8.34 -8.64
N ILE A 88 19.74 -9.17 -7.75
CA ILE A 88 18.41 -9.73 -7.97
C ILE A 88 17.41 -8.59 -7.70
N ALA A 89 16.89 -8.00 -8.76
CA ALA A 89 15.89 -6.95 -8.65
C ALA A 89 14.60 -7.51 -8.03
N THR A 90 14.08 -6.82 -7.02
CA THR A 90 12.80 -7.18 -6.41
C THR A 90 11.64 -6.77 -7.32
N ILE A 91 10.52 -7.48 -7.24
CA ILE A 91 9.27 -7.15 -7.93
C ILE A 91 8.12 -7.09 -6.93
N GLY A 92 6.96 -6.64 -7.39
CA GLY A 92 5.73 -6.58 -6.62
C GLY A 92 5.83 -5.65 -5.41
N ALA A 93 5.25 -6.06 -4.29
CA ALA A 93 5.28 -5.26 -3.06
C ALA A 93 6.70 -4.90 -2.62
N ALA A 94 7.65 -5.84 -2.72
CA ALA A 94 9.05 -5.62 -2.36
C ALA A 94 9.78 -4.58 -3.24
N SER A 95 9.18 -4.18 -4.38
CA SER A 95 9.68 -3.14 -5.28
C SER A 95 8.89 -1.82 -5.19
N GLY A 96 7.95 -1.72 -4.25
CA GLY A 96 7.09 -0.55 -4.08
C GLY A 96 5.88 -0.50 -5.01
N ALA A 97 5.43 -1.63 -5.58
CA ALA A 97 4.20 -1.72 -6.38
C ALA A 97 2.90 -1.72 -5.54
N VAL A 98 2.94 -1.20 -4.30
CA VAL A 98 1.80 -1.08 -3.39
C VAL A 98 1.44 0.39 -3.26
N ARG A 99 0.16 0.74 -3.45
CA ARG A 99 -0.31 2.10 -3.20
C ARG A 99 -0.27 2.41 -1.72
N ARG A 100 0.44 3.47 -1.34
CA ARG A 100 0.76 3.75 0.07
C ARG A 100 -0.45 4.27 0.84
N SER A 101 -1.41 4.92 0.20
CA SER A 101 -2.61 5.45 0.86
C SER A 101 -3.71 4.41 1.13
N SER A 102 -3.66 3.26 0.45
CA SER A 102 -4.72 2.25 0.53
C SER A 102 -4.27 0.80 0.67
N GLY A 103 -2.98 0.49 0.49
CA GLY A 103 -2.49 -0.88 0.42
C GLY A 103 -2.80 -1.60 -0.90
N TYR A 104 -3.40 -0.90 -1.88
CA TYR A 104 -3.85 -1.53 -3.12
C TYR A 104 -2.66 -1.87 -4.04
N ALA A 105 -2.39 -3.16 -4.23
CA ALA A 105 -1.21 -3.64 -4.95
C ALA A 105 -1.53 -4.37 -6.26
N PHE A 106 -2.63 -5.14 -6.30
CA PHE A 106 -2.91 -6.11 -7.36
C PHE A 106 -2.72 -5.55 -8.78
N GLN A 107 -3.41 -4.45 -9.12
CA GLN A 107 -3.32 -3.86 -10.45
C GLN A 107 -1.93 -3.32 -10.79
N HIS A 108 -1.25 -2.70 -9.82
CA HIS A 108 0.09 -2.16 -10.02
C HIS A 108 1.13 -3.27 -10.23
N ILE A 109 0.98 -4.39 -9.52
CA ILE A 109 1.81 -5.59 -9.71
C ILE A 109 1.59 -6.17 -11.12
N GLN A 110 0.33 -6.29 -11.57
CA GLN A 110 0.01 -6.78 -12.92
C GLN A 110 0.62 -5.87 -14.01
N GLN A 111 0.53 -4.55 -13.85
CA GLN A 111 1.15 -3.58 -14.76
C GLN A 111 2.68 -3.70 -14.77
N GLN A 112 3.30 -3.83 -13.59
CA GLN A 112 4.73 -4.00 -13.48
C GLN A 112 5.21 -5.28 -14.17
N ILE A 113 4.55 -6.40 -13.92
CA ILE A 113 4.91 -7.69 -14.52
C ILE A 113 4.75 -7.64 -16.04
N SER A 114 3.67 -7.04 -16.54
CA SER A 114 3.44 -6.91 -17.99
C SER A 114 4.53 -6.09 -18.68
N GLN A 115 4.93 -4.95 -18.08
CA GLN A 115 6.00 -4.11 -18.59
C GLN A 115 7.37 -4.78 -18.47
N LEU A 116 7.64 -5.46 -17.36
CA LEU A 116 8.87 -6.19 -17.13
C LEU A 116 9.04 -7.33 -18.15
N ALA A 117 8.00 -8.12 -18.38
CA ALA A 117 8.03 -9.20 -19.36
C ALA A 117 8.33 -8.69 -20.78
N ALA A 118 7.72 -7.57 -21.18
CA ALA A 118 7.99 -6.92 -22.47
C ALA A 118 9.42 -6.37 -22.57
N GLY A 119 9.96 -5.83 -21.47
CA GLY A 119 11.35 -5.37 -21.38
C GLY A 119 12.35 -6.51 -21.50
N ILE A 120 12.12 -7.61 -20.77
CA ILE A 120 12.97 -8.81 -20.81
C ILE A 120 13.06 -9.37 -22.24
N ALA A 121 11.94 -9.40 -22.97
CA ALA A 121 11.92 -9.83 -24.37
C ALA A 121 12.80 -8.97 -25.29
N GLN A 122 13.15 -7.76 -24.87
CA GLN A 122 14.01 -6.81 -25.60
C GLN A 122 15.42 -6.69 -24.97
N GLY A 123 15.76 -7.52 -23.98
CA GLY A 123 17.04 -7.48 -23.27
C GLY A 123 17.12 -6.41 -22.16
N ASN A 124 16.01 -5.76 -21.82
CA ASN A 124 15.95 -4.81 -20.71
C ASN A 124 15.45 -5.50 -19.43
N MET A 125 16.34 -5.66 -18.45
CA MET A 125 16.05 -6.29 -17.16
C MET A 125 15.60 -5.31 -16.07
N ALA A 126 15.44 -4.02 -16.39
CA ALA A 126 15.06 -3.01 -15.40
C ALA A 126 13.62 -3.21 -14.92
N VAL A 127 13.44 -3.29 -13.59
CA VAL A 127 12.11 -3.40 -12.99
C VAL A 127 11.39 -2.05 -13.10
N PRO A 128 10.22 -1.99 -13.76
CA PRO A 128 9.48 -0.76 -13.89
C PRO A 128 8.82 -0.34 -12.58
N THR A 129 8.63 0.97 -12.40
CA THR A 129 7.93 1.55 -11.25
C THR A 129 6.48 1.86 -11.66
N PRO A 130 5.48 1.05 -11.24
CA PRO A 130 4.11 1.21 -11.72
C PRO A 130 3.40 2.43 -11.13
N ILE A 131 3.88 2.96 -10.00
CA ILE A 131 3.28 4.10 -9.29
C ILE A 131 4.08 5.36 -9.60
N SER A 132 3.41 6.36 -10.17
CA SER A 132 4.04 7.63 -10.51
C SER A 132 4.51 8.40 -9.27
N SER A 133 5.59 9.18 -9.39
CA SER A 133 6.10 10.00 -8.29
C SER A 133 5.08 11.02 -7.77
N ARG A 134 4.18 11.51 -8.64
CA ARG A 134 3.08 12.40 -8.25
C ARG A 134 2.10 11.69 -7.31
N LEU A 135 1.68 10.49 -7.67
CA LEU A 135 0.78 9.69 -6.84
C LEU A 135 1.46 9.33 -5.50
N THR A 136 2.73 8.97 -5.54
CA THR A 136 3.54 8.74 -4.33
C THR A 136 3.59 9.96 -3.41
N ALA A 137 3.77 11.16 -3.96
CA ALA A 137 3.77 12.39 -3.16
C ALA A 137 2.40 12.67 -2.52
N MET A 138 1.31 12.43 -3.26
CA MET A 138 -0.05 12.58 -2.73
C MET A 138 -0.33 11.56 -1.62
N ASP A 139 0.09 10.31 -1.80
CA ASP A 139 -0.04 9.28 -0.78
C ASP A 139 0.74 9.65 0.49
N SER A 140 1.94 10.22 0.36
CA SER A 140 2.72 10.70 1.50
C SER A 140 2.02 11.81 2.29
N ILE A 141 1.31 12.72 1.61
CA ILE A 141 0.49 13.74 2.28
C ILE A 141 -0.68 13.08 3.01
N PHE A 142 -1.42 12.18 2.34
CA PHE A 142 -2.56 11.49 2.93
C PHE A 142 -2.16 10.68 4.18
N ASN A 143 -1.10 9.89 4.09
CA ASN A 143 -0.58 9.10 5.21
C ASN A 143 -0.04 10.00 6.32
N GLY A 144 0.60 11.12 6.00
CA GLY A 144 1.03 12.10 6.99
C GLY A 144 -0.15 12.70 7.77
N VAL A 145 -1.29 12.92 7.12
CA VAL A 145 -2.53 13.33 7.80
C VAL A 145 -3.02 12.21 8.72
N LEU A 146 -3.06 10.95 8.26
CA LEU A 146 -3.48 9.82 9.10
C LEU A 146 -2.59 9.64 10.33
N LEU A 147 -1.28 9.83 10.18
CA LEU A 147 -0.32 9.72 11.29
C LEU A 147 -0.43 10.89 12.27
N SER A 148 -0.65 12.12 11.78
CA SER A 148 -0.76 13.32 12.62
C SER A 148 -2.14 13.49 13.26
N ARG A 149 -3.19 12.97 12.61
CA ARG A 149 -4.59 13.03 13.04
C ARG A 149 -5.29 11.68 12.89
N PRO A 150 -4.91 10.66 13.69
CA PRO A 150 -5.55 9.35 13.64
C PRO A 150 -7.05 9.40 13.96
N ASP A 151 -7.48 10.42 14.70
CA ASP A 151 -8.88 10.71 15.01
C ASP A 151 -9.73 10.97 13.76
N LEU A 152 -9.10 11.45 12.67
CA LEU A 152 -9.77 11.70 11.40
C LEU A 152 -9.80 10.49 10.47
N ALA A 153 -9.11 9.38 10.80
CA ALA A 153 -8.93 8.27 9.87
C ALA A 153 -10.28 7.75 9.33
N VAL A 154 -11.22 7.44 10.23
CA VAL A 154 -12.53 6.90 9.84
C VAL A 154 -13.31 7.89 8.97
N SER A 155 -13.36 9.17 9.35
CA SER A 155 -14.11 10.17 8.57
C SER A 155 -13.49 10.38 7.20
N LEU A 156 -12.16 10.41 7.07
CA LEU A 156 -11.47 10.54 5.79
C LEU A 156 -11.85 9.43 4.80
N TYR A 157 -11.81 8.18 5.24
CA TYR A 157 -12.20 7.06 4.36
C TYR A 157 -13.70 7.09 4.03
N MET A 158 -14.55 7.45 4.99
CA MET A 158 -16.00 7.54 4.78
C MET A 158 -16.39 8.70 3.86
N ASP A 159 -15.76 9.86 4.00
CA ASP A 159 -16.02 11.04 3.16
C ASP A 159 -15.56 10.77 1.73
N MET A 160 -14.44 10.08 1.54
CA MET A 160 -13.98 9.61 0.23
C MET A 160 -14.98 8.63 -0.40
N ALA A 161 -15.44 7.63 0.36
CA ALA A 161 -16.40 6.65 -0.13
C ALA A 161 -17.76 7.27 -0.48
N LYS A 162 -18.22 8.28 0.27
CA LYS A 162 -19.47 9.00 0.00
C LYS A 162 -19.38 9.96 -1.19
N ALA A 163 -18.19 10.48 -1.47
CA ALA A 163 -17.97 11.43 -2.56
C ALA A 163 -17.92 10.76 -3.95
N LEU A 164 -17.75 9.44 -4.00
CA LEU A 164 -17.58 8.65 -5.22
C LEU A 164 -18.68 7.59 -5.31
N ASN A 165 -19.19 7.32 -6.51
CA ASN A 165 -19.97 6.10 -6.75
C ASN A 165 -19.05 4.86 -6.85
N GLY A 166 -19.63 3.66 -7.00
CA GLY A 166 -18.87 2.41 -7.05
C GLY A 166 -17.79 2.37 -8.13
N ASP A 167 -18.10 2.82 -9.35
CA ASP A 167 -17.16 2.82 -10.48
C ASP A 167 -16.07 3.88 -10.30
N GLU A 168 -16.44 5.06 -9.81
CA GLU A 168 -15.51 6.15 -9.48
C GLU A 168 -14.54 5.73 -8.37
N PHE A 169 -15.06 5.07 -7.32
CA PHE A 169 -14.26 4.54 -6.23
C PHE A 169 -13.31 3.44 -6.72
N ALA A 170 -13.78 2.51 -7.55
CA ALA A 170 -12.95 1.48 -8.15
C ALA A 170 -11.81 2.07 -8.99
N ARG A 171 -12.11 3.00 -9.91
CA ARG A 171 -11.08 3.70 -10.71
C ARG A 171 -10.09 4.45 -9.83
N PHE A 172 -10.59 5.14 -8.80
CA PHE A 172 -9.75 5.84 -7.85
C PHE A 172 -8.79 4.89 -7.17
N MET A 173 -9.26 3.77 -6.59
CA MET A 173 -8.44 2.77 -5.91
C MET A 173 -7.40 2.12 -6.83
N LEU A 174 -7.78 1.84 -8.09
CA LEU A 174 -6.94 1.29 -9.15
C LEU A 174 -5.86 2.26 -9.68
N GLY A 175 -5.82 3.51 -9.22
CA GLY A 175 -4.89 4.52 -9.73
C GLY A 175 -5.26 5.06 -11.11
N GLN A 176 -6.48 4.80 -11.57
CA GLN A 176 -7.04 5.20 -12.87
C GLN A 176 -8.08 6.34 -12.73
N ALA A 177 -8.04 7.07 -11.61
CA ALA A 177 -8.96 8.17 -11.36
C ALA A 177 -8.84 9.27 -12.41
N THR A 178 -9.99 9.72 -12.89
CA THR A 178 -10.11 10.89 -13.76
C THR A 178 -9.85 12.17 -12.96
N THR A 179 -9.65 13.28 -13.67
CA THR A 179 -9.56 14.60 -13.03
C THR A 179 -10.81 14.94 -12.22
N GLY A 180 -11.99 14.51 -12.67
CA GLY A 180 -13.26 14.66 -11.95
C GLY A 180 -13.28 13.86 -10.64
N ASP A 181 -12.83 12.60 -10.68
CA ASP A 181 -12.75 11.74 -9.48
C ASP A 181 -11.84 12.40 -8.43
N TRP A 182 -10.67 12.89 -8.85
CA TRP A 182 -9.73 13.61 -7.98
C TRP A 182 -10.35 14.86 -7.35
N LEU A 183 -11.03 15.69 -8.13
CA LEU A 183 -11.66 16.91 -7.62
C LEU A 183 -12.72 16.61 -6.57
N ARG A 184 -13.52 15.55 -6.75
CA ARG A 184 -14.54 15.14 -5.77
C ARG A 184 -13.91 14.67 -4.46
N VAL A 185 -12.89 13.82 -4.53
CA VAL A 185 -12.15 13.38 -3.34
C VAL A 185 -11.54 14.59 -2.62
N ILE A 186 -10.81 15.43 -3.35
CA ILE A 186 -10.18 16.63 -2.77
C ILE A 186 -11.25 17.51 -2.13
N ALA A 187 -12.39 17.74 -2.79
CA ALA A 187 -13.51 18.54 -2.30
C ALA A 187 -14.07 18.01 -0.98
N ALA A 188 -14.21 16.69 -0.83
CA ALA A 188 -14.73 16.05 0.37
C ALA A 188 -13.75 16.07 1.55
N MET A 189 -12.44 16.13 1.31
CA MET A 189 -11.44 16.09 2.38
C MET A 189 -11.33 17.40 3.18
N PRO A 190 -11.00 17.34 4.50
CA PRO A 190 -10.78 18.50 5.33
C PRO A 190 -9.52 19.26 4.90
N LYS A 191 -9.65 20.54 4.55
CA LYS A 191 -8.54 21.30 3.92
C LYS A 191 -7.38 21.58 4.87
N LEU A 192 -7.69 21.94 6.11
CA LEU A 192 -6.69 22.39 7.08
C LEU A 192 -5.66 21.30 7.42
N PRO A 193 -6.04 20.04 7.75
CA PRO A 193 -5.07 18.97 7.98
C PRO A 193 -4.17 18.73 6.76
N PHE A 194 -4.74 18.66 5.56
CA PHE A 194 -3.98 18.41 4.33
C PHE A 194 -3.03 19.54 3.98
N LEU A 195 -3.44 20.80 4.15
CA LEU A 195 -2.57 21.95 3.89
C LEU A 195 -1.38 21.98 4.86
N LYS A 196 -1.62 21.72 6.15
CA LYS A 196 -0.55 21.62 7.16
C LYS A 196 0.44 20.52 6.81
N GLU A 197 -0.03 19.33 6.45
CA GLU A 197 0.85 18.22 6.09
C GLU A 197 1.60 18.49 4.77
N THR A 198 0.95 19.15 3.79
CA THR A 198 1.62 19.56 2.54
C THR A 198 2.82 20.45 2.81
N VAL A 199 2.65 21.50 3.64
CA VAL A 199 3.74 22.41 4.02
C VAL A 199 4.88 21.66 4.70
N LYS A 200 4.54 20.74 5.62
CA LYS A 200 5.52 19.91 6.34
C LYS A 200 6.30 18.99 5.40
N GLN A 201 5.62 18.33 4.45
CA GLN A 201 6.27 17.46 3.47
C GLN A 201 7.17 18.26 2.51
N SER A 202 6.73 19.43 2.06
CA SER A 202 7.55 20.34 1.25
C SER A 202 8.81 20.79 2.00
N ALA A 203 8.70 21.16 3.28
CA ALA A 203 9.85 21.53 4.12
C ALA A 203 10.84 20.36 4.29
N LYS A 204 10.34 19.14 4.50
CA LYS A 204 11.15 17.91 4.59
C LYS A 204 11.89 17.64 3.27
N GLN A 205 11.23 17.85 2.13
CA GLN A 205 11.83 17.63 0.81
C GLN A 205 12.94 18.65 0.50
N VAL A 206 12.73 19.93 0.82
CA VAL A 206 13.75 20.98 0.70
C VAL A 206 14.95 20.70 1.61
N SER A 207 14.70 20.32 2.86
CA SER A 207 15.76 19.94 3.80
C SER A 207 16.57 18.73 3.29
N LYS A 208 15.91 17.69 2.75
CA LYS A 208 16.59 16.52 2.17
C LYS A 208 17.43 16.87 0.94
N GLN A 209 16.98 17.81 0.10
CA GLN A 209 17.76 18.31 -1.04
C GLN A 209 19.00 19.09 -0.59
N LEU A 210 18.87 19.95 0.43
CA LEU A 210 19.99 20.72 0.98
C LEU A 210 21.02 19.81 1.68
N LEU A 211 20.56 18.81 2.44
CA LEU A 211 21.43 17.82 3.11
C LEU A 211 22.06 16.82 2.12
N GLY A 212 21.38 16.50 1.02
CA GLY A 212 21.91 15.64 -0.04
C GLY A 212 23.03 16.31 -0.85
N GLN A 213 22.99 17.64 -1.03
CA GLN A 213 24.07 18.38 -1.68
C GLN A 213 25.37 18.42 -0.86
N HIS A 214 25.28 18.33 0.48
CA HIS A 214 26.46 18.29 1.35
C HIS A 214 27.18 16.95 1.43
N LYS A 215 26.59 15.85 0.90
CA LYS A 215 27.25 14.52 0.86
C LYS A 215 27.92 14.20 -0.47
N SER A 216 27.85 15.10 -1.47
CA SER A 216 28.49 14.95 -2.79
C SER A 216 29.60 15.98 -3.05
N ALA A 217 30.11 16.64 -2.01
CA ALA A 217 31.27 17.52 -2.05
C ALA A 217 32.36 16.95 -1.13
#